data_AF-A0A7R9JPE4-F1
#
_entry.id   AF-A0A7R9JPE4-F1
#
_cell.length_a   1.000
_cell.length_b   1.000
_cell.length_c   1.000
_cell.angle_alpha   90.00
_cell.angle_beta   90.00
_cell.angle_gamma   90.00
#
_symmetry.space_group_name_H-M   'P 1'
#
loop_
_entity.id
_entity.type
_entity.pdbx_description
1 polymer ?
#
loop_
_entity_poly.entity_id
_entity_poly.type
_entity_poly.pdbx_seq_one_letter_code
_entity_poly.pdbx_strand_id
1 'polypeptide(L)'
;YVSDCEPAQIWILARHGTHYPKKKDIDDLRDLIQLRDQIVRNREDKHNLDMCYDDIDNLKHWHFDVQPDQHARLTNQGREEIRFLAQRYKTSYRSLLERPYSSEAYQFRYAEKDHAQESADAFARSLFGGNSGAIYFPSPPENDTLLMPNANCAKWRDEVEGNPEVLKEVKLFDEGPEMRALVHNVSTRLGFRYDLNTKQISMMYDMCSYNKAWKLNDVSPWCAAFSTEELKVLDFKEDLISYYQYSYGNEMNARLGCPAVSDLIQHFTRLESQSSQQPLGVFYFSHAAVLQMVLSKLGIARDREPPTHSNYRLMQRRQWKTHSLVPFSSNLAAVFYRCTNTNDPHQVIFYVAEHVVPYEGCNAGLCSWQYIKNKFADVAQGCNLNFCAGGSDGRQVRATVWLSVWSDFLALNPEVLDSILGASRTFPRSSRFGTRLNSGLVRTNEELLE
;
A
#
# COMPACT_ATOMS: atom_id res chain seq x y z
N TYR A 1 -7.55 10.07 -27.27
CA TYR A 1 -7.54 9.76 -28.71
C TYR A 1 -6.16 10.11 -29.23
N VAL A 2 -5.51 9.18 -29.93
CA VAL A 2 -4.21 9.39 -30.58
C VAL A 2 -4.48 9.33 -32.07
N SER A 3 -4.18 10.40 -32.81
CA SER A 3 -4.47 10.46 -34.25
C SER A 3 -3.78 9.32 -34.98
N ASP A 4 -4.48 8.71 -35.93
CA ASP A 4 -3.95 7.67 -36.83
C ASP A 4 -3.44 6.39 -36.14
N CYS A 5 -3.79 6.19 -34.86
CA CYS A 5 -3.36 5.08 -34.03
C CYS A 5 -4.55 4.40 -33.34
N GLU A 6 -4.57 3.07 -33.37
CA GLU A 6 -5.56 2.25 -32.66
C GLU A 6 -4.91 1.51 -31.49
N PRO A 7 -5.52 1.52 -30.29
CA PRO A 7 -5.01 0.77 -29.15
C PRO A 7 -5.13 -0.73 -29.42
N ALA A 8 -4.07 -1.49 -29.16
CA ALA A 8 -4.00 -2.93 -29.40
C ALA A 8 -4.02 -3.76 -28.10
N GLN A 9 -3.52 -3.21 -27.00
CA GLN A 9 -3.59 -3.82 -25.67
C GLN A 9 -3.46 -2.77 -24.58
N ILE A 10 -4.12 -3.01 -23.45
CA ILE A 10 -3.89 -2.31 -22.18
C ILE A 10 -3.31 -3.25 -21.14
N TRP A 11 -2.24 -2.83 -20.48
CA TRP A 11 -1.61 -3.52 -19.35
C TRP A 11 -1.72 -2.64 -18.11
N ILE A 12 -2.20 -3.16 -16.99
CA ILE A 12 -2.42 -2.39 -15.75
C ILE A 12 -1.87 -3.16 -14.55
N LEU A 13 -1.10 -2.48 -13.72
CA LEU A 13 -0.79 -2.86 -12.34
C LEU A 13 -1.43 -1.84 -11.39
N ALA A 14 -2.48 -2.25 -10.69
CA ALA A 14 -3.24 -1.41 -9.78
C ALA A 14 -2.94 -1.75 -8.31
N ARG A 15 -2.83 -0.73 -7.47
CA ARG A 15 -2.99 -0.86 -6.02
C ARG A 15 -4.45 -1.15 -5.73
N HIS A 16 -4.71 -1.99 -4.74
CA HIS A 16 -6.04 -2.14 -4.16
C HIS A 16 -6.68 -0.79 -3.76
N GLY A 17 -8.01 -0.77 -3.66
CA GLY A 17 -8.73 0.40 -3.18
C GLY A 17 -8.61 0.63 -1.67
N THR A 18 -9.34 1.64 -1.19
CA THR A 18 -9.38 2.01 0.22
C THR A 18 -9.86 0.87 1.11
N HIS A 19 -9.08 0.52 2.14
CA HIS A 19 -9.38 -0.55 3.09
C HIS A 19 -9.40 -0.04 4.54
N TYR A 20 -9.92 -0.87 5.45
CA TYR A 20 -9.80 -0.65 6.89
C TYR A 20 -8.35 -0.90 7.37
N PRO A 21 -7.91 -0.32 8.50
CA PRO A 21 -6.52 -0.44 8.93
C PRO A 21 -6.14 -1.90 9.19
N LYS A 22 -4.82 -2.20 9.23
CA LYS A 22 -4.39 -3.56 9.58
C LYS A 22 -4.69 -3.81 11.05
N LYS A 23 -4.74 -5.08 11.45
CA LYS A 23 -5.09 -5.48 12.82
C LYS A 23 -4.28 -4.73 13.89
N LYS A 24 -2.96 -4.61 13.69
CA LYS A 24 -2.08 -3.88 14.61
C LYS A 24 -2.43 -2.39 14.69
N ASP A 25 -2.72 -1.78 13.56
CA ASP A 25 -3.06 -0.35 13.49
C ASP A 25 -4.44 -0.08 14.10
N ILE A 26 -5.39 -1.02 14.00
CA ILE A 26 -6.70 -0.91 14.68
C ILE A 26 -6.51 -0.82 16.19
N ASP A 27 -5.63 -1.64 16.77
CA ASP A 27 -5.36 -1.63 18.21
C ASP A 27 -4.75 -0.29 18.64
N ASP A 28 -3.78 0.23 17.89
CA ASP A 28 -3.16 1.54 18.16
C ASP A 28 -4.19 2.69 17.99
N LEU A 29 -4.96 2.71 16.91
CA LEU A 29 -5.92 3.79 16.63
C LEU A 29 -7.09 3.85 17.63
N ARG A 30 -7.36 2.77 18.39
CA ARG A 30 -8.34 2.82 19.49
C ARG A 30 -7.92 3.76 20.62
N ASP A 31 -6.62 4.00 20.81
CA ASP A 31 -6.12 4.93 21.83
C ASP A 31 -6.55 6.38 21.54
N LEU A 32 -6.93 6.69 20.30
CA LEU A 32 -7.49 7.99 19.93
C LEU A 32 -8.80 8.32 20.66
N ILE A 33 -9.53 7.32 21.16
CA ILE A 33 -10.71 7.56 22.00
C ILE A 33 -10.32 8.35 23.25
N GLN A 34 -9.24 7.92 23.93
CA GLN A 34 -8.75 8.62 25.12
C GLN A 34 -8.20 10.00 24.78
N LEU A 35 -7.50 10.13 23.65
CA LEU A 35 -6.95 11.40 23.20
C LEU A 35 -8.06 12.39 22.84
N ARG A 36 -9.11 11.96 22.14
CA ARG A 36 -10.32 12.76 21.86
C ARG A 36 -10.90 13.32 23.15
N ASP A 37 -11.12 12.45 24.15
CA ASP A 37 -11.72 12.86 25.42
C ASP A 37 -10.87 13.90 26.16
N GLN A 38 -9.54 13.79 26.07
CA GLN A 38 -8.62 14.79 26.60
C GLN A 38 -8.73 16.12 25.86
N ILE A 39 -8.75 16.11 24.51
CA ILE A 39 -8.89 17.32 23.70
C ILE A 39 -10.20 18.04 24.02
N VAL A 40 -11.29 17.28 24.17
CA VAL A 40 -12.61 17.83 24.54
C VAL A 40 -12.57 18.49 25.92
N ARG A 41 -11.97 17.83 26.93
CA ARG A 41 -11.80 18.42 28.27
C ARG A 41 -10.91 19.66 28.24
N ASN A 42 -9.83 19.67 27.46
CA ASN A 42 -8.97 20.84 27.31
C ASN A 42 -9.74 22.07 26.79
N ARG A 43 -10.77 21.87 25.95
CA ARG A 43 -11.65 22.96 25.52
C ARG A 43 -12.55 23.45 26.67
N GLU A 44 -13.11 22.55 27.46
CA GLU A 44 -13.96 22.89 28.61
C GLU A 44 -13.19 23.68 29.68
N ASP A 45 -11.92 23.32 29.88
CA ASP A 45 -10.98 24.03 30.76
C ASP A 45 -10.40 25.32 30.14
N LYS A 46 -10.85 25.70 28.94
CA LYS A 46 -10.39 26.88 28.18
C LYS A 46 -8.90 26.88 27.82
N HIS A 47 -8.27 25.70 27.71
CA HIS A 47 -6.89 25.53 27.26
C HIS A 47 -6.76 25.43 25.73
N ASN A 48 -7.80 24.95 25.04
CA ASN A 48 -7.85 24.84 23.58
C ASN A 48 -8.72 25.95 23.00
N LEU A 49 -8.19 27.16 22.81
CA LEU A 49 -8.94 28.29 22.22
C LEU A 49 -8.75 28.43 20.71
N ASP A 50 -7.76 27.75 20.13
CA ASP A 50 -7.40 27.87 18.72
C ASP A 50 -8.28 27.01 17.80
N MET A 51 -8.84 25.89 18.29
CA MET A 51 -9.82 25.13 17.52
C MET A 51 -11.19 25.82 17.49
N CYS A 52 -11.88 25.77 16.35
CA CYS A 52 -13.23 26.30 16.25
C CYS A 52 -14.24 25.37 16.95
N TYR A 53 -15.43 25.90 17.26
CA TYR A 53 -16.46 25.12 17.97
C TYR A 53 -16.92 23.90 17.18
N ASP A 54 -17.05 24.03 15.86
CA ASP A 54 -17.50 22.95 14.98
C ASP A 54 -16.49 21.80 14.95
N ASP A 55 -15.18 22.08 14.97
CA ASP A 55 -14.16 21.03 15.00
C ASP A 55 -14.18 20.25 16.32
N ILE A 56 -14.37 20.95 17.45
CA ILE A 56 -14.52 20.30 18.76
C ILE A 56 -15.81 19.47 18.81
N ASP A 57 -16.91 20.00 18.27
CA ASP A 57 -18.18 19.28 18.23
C ASP A 57 -18.10 18.03 17.34
N ASN A 58 -17.44 18.12 16.19
CA ASN A 58 -17.13 16.99 15.32
C ASN A 58 -16.29 15.94 16.04
N LEU A 59 -15.28 16.36 16.82
CA LEU A 59 -14.50 15.44 17.65
C LEU A 59 -15.34 14.78 18.73
N LYS A 60 -16.24 15.48 19.41
CA LYS A 60 -17.14 14.92 20.43
C LYS A 60 -18.01 13.79 19.88
N HIS A 61 -18.49 13.95 18.65
CA HIS A 61 -19.35 12.96 17.96
C HIS A 61 -18.55 11.88 17.21
N TRP A 62 -17.22 11.97 17.19
CA TRP A 62 -16.40 10.96 16.54
C TRP A 62 -16.39 9.66 17.34
N HIS A 63 -16.60 8.54 16.66
CA HIS A 63 -16.50 7.19 17.22
C HIS A 63 -15.55 6.33 16.37
N PHE A 64 -14.82 5.43 17.03
CA PHE A 64 -13.99 4.45 16.35
C PHE A 64 -14.81 3.20 16.03
N ASP A 65 -15.43 3.18 14.86
CA ASP A 65 -16.41 2.16 14.46
C ASP A 65 -15.81 0.96 13.72
N VAL A 66 -14.48 0.83 13.68
CA VAL A 66 -13.81 -0.30 13.02
C VAL A 66 -13.76 -1.51 13.93
N GLN A 67 -14.40 -2.59 13.48
CA GLN A 67 -14.39 -3.87 14.16
C GLN A 67 -13.09 -4.65 13.88
N PRO A 68 -12.58 -5.44 14.85
CA PRO A 68 -11.32 -6.16 14.67
C PRO A 68 -11.30 -7.13 13.47
N ASP A 69 -12.44 -7.73 13.12
CA ASP A 69 -12.61 -8.66 12.01
C ASP A 69 -12.66 -7.98 10.64
N GLN A 70 -12.86 -6.67 10.59
CA GLN A 70 -12.81 -5.88 9.36
C GLN A 70 -11.38 -5.56 8.91
N HIS A 71 -10.35 -5.99 9.66
CA HIS A 71 -8.97 -5.62 9.41
C HIS A 71 -8.54 -5.84 7.96
N ALA A 72 -7.91 -4.85 7.34
CA ALA A 72 -7.45 -4.89 5.95
C ALA A 72 -8.52 -5.22 4.90
N ARG A 73 -9.81 -5.37 5.23
CA ARG A 73 -10.89 -5.60 4.24
C ARG A 73 -11.16 -4.33 3.45
N LEU A 74 -11.54 -4.49 2.18
CA LEU A 74 -11.86 -3.37 1.33
C LEU A 74 -13.14 -2.67 1.83
N THR A 75 -13.08 -1.34 1.94
CA THR A 75 -14.24 -0.55 2.33
C THR A 75 -15.23 -0.45 1.16
N ASN A 76 -16.47 -0.02 1.44
CA ASN A 76 -17.44 0.28 0.37
C ASN A 76 -16.91 1.36 -0.57
N GLN A 77 -16.27 2.39 -0.02
CA GLN A 77 -15.65 3.46 -0.80
C GLN A 77 -14.50 2.92 -1.67
N GLY A 78 -13.68 2.03 -1.15
CA GLY A 78 -12.63 1.34 -1.91
C GLY A 78 -13.16 0.51 -3.08
N ARG A 79 -14.31 -0.16 -2.92
CA ARG A 79 -14.98 -0.85 -4.02
C ARG A 79 -15.46 0.13 -5.10
N GLU A 80 -16.05 1.26 -4.70
CA GLU A 80 -16.50 2.28 -5.66
C GLU A 80 -15.34 2.94 -6.41
N GLU A 81 -14.22 3.24 -5.75
CA GLU A 81 -13.01 3.77 -6.37
C GLU A 81 -12.54 2.88 -7.52
N ILE A 82 -12.44 1.58 -7.27
CA ILE A 82 -12.03 0.57 -8.25
C ILE A 82 -13.09 0.40 -9.36
N ARG A 83 -14.38 0.44 -9.00
CA ARG A 83 -15.49 0.39 -9.98
C ARG A 83 -15.41 1.56 -10.96
N PHE A 84 -15.20 2.77 -10.45
CA PHE A 84 -15.07 3.97 -11.27
C PHE A 84 -13.78 3.96 -12.10
N LEU A 85 -12.68 3.43 -11.56
CA LEU A 85 -11.44 3.25 -12.33
C LEU A 85 -11.68 2.36 -13.56
N ALA A 86 -12.34 1.22 -13.38
CA ALA A 86 -12.71 0.34 -14.49
C ALA A 86 -13.60 1.05 -15.53
N GLN A 87 -14.59 1.83 -15.10
CA GLN A 87 -15.48 2.57 -16.00
C GLN A 87 -14.74 3.61 -16.84
N ARG A 88 -13.76 4.32 -16.25
CA ARG A 88 -12.92 5.29 -16.96
C ARG A 88 -12.06 4.60 -18.02
N TYR A 89 -11.47 3.44 -17.72
CA TYR A 89 -10.75 2.66 -18.72
C TYR A 89 -11.67 2.13 -19.82
N LYS A 90 -12.84 1.57 -19.46
CA LYS A 90 -13.82 1.09 -20.44
C LYS A 90 -14.26 2.19 -21.39
N THR A 91 -14.50 3.39 -20.86
CA THR A 91 -14.91 4.56 -21.65
C THR A 91 -13.78 5.07 -22.54
N SER A 92 -12.54 5.06 -22.05
CA SER A 92 -11.37 5.55 -22.79
C SER A 92 -10.89 4.58 -23.87
N TYR A 93 -11.07 3.27 -23.67
CA TYR A 93 -10.55 2.21 -24.54
C TYR A 93 -11.66 1.24 -25.00
N ARG A 94 -12.75 1.82 -25.52
CA ARG A 94 -13.95 1.06 -25.95
C ARG A 94 -13.65 -0.06 -26.94
N SER A 95 -12.78 0.20 -27.93
CA SER A 95 -12.39 -0.78 -28.95
C SER A 95 -11.73 -2.05 -28.36
N LEU A 96 -11.12 -1.92 -27.18
CA LEU A 96 -10.55 -3.02 -26.41
C LEU A 96 -11.53 -3.62 -25.39
N LEU A 97 -12.37 -2.81 -24.73
CA LEU A 97 -13.06 -3.18 -23.48
C LEU A 97 -14.59 -3.28 -23.55
N GLU A 98 -15.23 -2.97 -24.68
CA GLU A 98 -16.67 -3.18 -24.88
C GLU A 98 -17.02 -4.58 -25.41
N ARG A 99 -16.02 -5.44 -25.61
CA ARG A 99 -16.25 -6.83 -26.03
C ARG A 99 -16.68 -7.69 -24.85
N PRO A 100 -17.44 -8.78 -25.08
CA PRO A 100 -17.74 -9.76 -24.04
C PRO A 100 -16.48 -10.35 -23.42
N TYR A 101 -16.55 -10.69 -22.13
CA TYR A 101 -15.44 -11.33 -21.45
C TYR A 101 -15.10 -12.70 -22.04
N SER A 102 -13.80 -12.96 -22.22
CA SER A 102 -13.23 -14.29 -22.39
C SER A 102 -11.87 -14.35 -21.68
N SER A 103 -11.49 -15.53 -21.19
CA SER A 103 -10.22 -15.76 -20.50
C SER A 103 -8.98 -15.58 -21.40
N GLU A 104 -9.16 -15.69 -22.72
CA GLU A 104 -8.11 -15.49 -23.72
C GLU A 104 -7.89 -14.00 -24.02
N ALA A 105 -8.97 -13.22 -24.02
CA ALA A 105 -8.94 -11.79 -24.32
C ALA A 105 -8.57 -10.94 -23.10
N TYR A 106 -8.90 -11.36 -21.89
CA TYR A 106 -8.69 -10.58 -20.67
C TYR A 106 -8.09 -11.41 -19.54
N GLN A 107 -6.89 -11.04 -19.13
CA GLN A 107 -6.18 -11.70 -18.04
C GLN A 107 -6.31 -10.90 -16.76
N PHE A 108 -6.67 -11.59 -15.68
CA PHE A 108 -6.76 -11.03 -14.33
C PHE A 108 -5.84 -11.79 -13.40
N ARG A 109 -5.09 -11.09 -12.55
CA ARG A 109 -4.37 -11.67 -11.41
C ARG A 109 -4.42 -10.73 -10.21
N TYR A 110 -4.26 -11.27 -9.01
CA TYR A 110 -4.24 -10.51 -7.77
C TYR A 110 -3.18 -11.08 -6.83
N ALA A 111 -2.58 -10.22 -6.01
CA ALA A 111 -1.75 -10.64 -4.88
C ALA A 111 -2.59 -11.41 -3.86
N GLU A 112 -2.00 -12.38 -3.16
CA GLU A 112 -2.68 -13.25 -2.18
C GLU A 112 -3.06 -12.50 -0.88
N LYS A 113 -4.01 -11.58 -1.00
CA LYS A 113 -4.64 -10.79 0.07
C LYS A 113 -6.08 -10.43 -0.29
N ASP A 114 -6.98 -10.51 0.69
CA ASP A 114 -8.43 -10.24 0.54
C ASP A 114 -8.73 -8.95 -0.22
N HIS A 115 -8.13 -7.83 0.18
CA HIS A 115 -8.41 -6.53 -0.43
C HIS A 115 -7.89 -6.37 -1.86
N ALA A 116 -6.84 -7.11 -2.24
CA ALA A 116 -6.37 -7.17 -3.63
C ALA A 116 -7.34 -8.01 -4.48
N GLN A 117 -7.81 -9.14 -3.95
CA GLN A 117 -8.82 -9.98 -4.60
C GLN A 117 -10.16 -9.24 -4.77
N GLU A 118 -10.66 -8.58 -3.72
CA GLU A 118 -11.88 -7.78 -3.77
C GLU A 118 -11.78 -6.63 -4.78
N SER A 119 -10.61 -6.01 -4.90
CA SER A 119 -10.36 -4.99 -5.92
C SER A 119 -10.39 -5.59 -7.33
N ALA A 120 -9.75 -6.74 -7.54
CA ALA A 120 -9.78 -7.42 -8.84
C ALA A 120 -11.20 -7.80 -9.26
N ASP A 121 -11.99 -8.34 -8.34
CA ASP A 121 -13.40 -8.68 -8.55
C ASP A 121 -14.25 -7.43 -8.88
N ALA A 122 -14.13 -6.37 -8.09
CA ALA A 122 -14.86 -5.12 -8.33
C ALA A 122 -14.52 -4.50 -9.69
N PHE A 123 -13.25 -4.51 -10.08
CA PHE A 123 -12.81 -3.98 -11.38
C PHE A 123 -13.36 -4.82 -12.53
N ALA A 124 -13.20 -6.14 -12.46
CA ALA A 124 -13.63 -7.04 -13.53
C ALA A 124 -15.15 -7.06 -13.69
N ARG A 125 -15.92 -7.03 -12.60
CA ARG A 125 -17.39 -6.89 -12.64
C ARG A 125 -17.82 -5.54 -13.20
N SER A 126 -17.10 -4.47 -12.92
CA SER A 126 -17.41 -3.16 -13.51
C SER A 126 -17.14 -3.13 -15.03
N LEU A 127 -16.09 -3.83 -15.48
CA LEU A 127 -15.82 -4.00 -16.91
C LEU A 127 -16.84 -4.91 -17.60
N PHE A 128 -17.15 -6.06 -17.02
CA PHE A 128 -17.79 -7.17 -17.73
C PHE A 128 -19.03 -7.75 -17.05
N GLY A 129 -19.33 -7.40 -15.79
CA GLY A 129 -20.34 -8.04 -14.93
C GLY A 129 -21.82 -7.87 -15.32
N GLY A 130 -22.12 -7.50 -16.56
CA GLY A 130 -23.44 -7.66 -17.17
C GLY A 130 -23.73 -9.13 -17.52
N ASN A 131 -24.29 -9.41 -18.70
CA ASN A 131 -24.60 -10.76 -19.21
C ASN A 131 -23.37 -11.66 -19.46
N SER A 132 -22.20 -11.33 -18.93
CA SER A 132 -21.00 -12.16 -19.04
C SER A 132 -21.06 -13.27 -18.00
N GLY A 133 -20.64 -14.49 -18.37
CA GLY A 133 -20.51 -15.60 -17.43
C GLY A 133 -19.49 -15.33 -16.31
N ALA A 134 -19.17 -16.37 -15.54
CA ALA A 134 -18.18 -16.28 -14.47
C ALA A 134 -16.82 -15.79 -14.99
N ILE A 135 -16.28 -14.73 -14.37
CA ILE A 135 -14.94 -14.22 -14.68
C ILE A 135 -13.91 -15.16 -14.05
N TYR A 136 -12.96 -15.63 -14.85
CA TYR A 136 -11.89 -16.50 -14.38
C TYR A 136 -10.80 -15.69 -13.69
N PHE A 137 -10.50 -16.09 -12.46
CA PHE A 137 -9.38 -15.59 -11.68
C PHE A 137 -8.47 -16.77 -11.32
N PRO A 138 -7.24 -16.85 -11.86
CA PRO A 138 -6.30 -17.89 -11.47
C PRO A 138 -5.91 -17.71 -9.99
N SER A 139 -5.72 -18.84 -9.30
CA SER A 139 -5.18 -18.82 -7.94
C SER A 139 -3.78 -18.19 -7.94
N PRO A 140 -3.45 -17.32 -6.97
CA PRO A 140 -2.10 -16.79 -6.82
C PRO A 140 -1.09 -17.93 -6.64
N PRO A 141 0.09 -17.87 -7.30
CA PRO A 141 1.15 -18.85 -7.08
C PRO A 141 1.80 -18.63 -5.71
N GLU A 142 2.25 -19.72 -5.05
CA GLU A 142 2.90 -19.64 -3.73
C GLU A 142 4.10 -18.69 -3.71
N ASN A 143 4.93 -18.71 -4.76
CA ASN A 143 6.07 -17.81 -4.93
C ASN A 143 5.78 -16.77 -6.02
N ASP A 144 4.83 -15.87 -5.77
CA ASP A 144 4.49 -14.80 -6.69
C ASP A 144 5.57 -13.71 -6.73
N THR A 145 6.50 -13.85 -7.67
CA THR A 145 7.58 -12.90 -7.93
C THR A 145 7.13 -11.69 -8.76
N LEU A 146 5.89 -11.65 -9.24
CA LEU A 146 5.34 -10.55 -10.03
C LEU A 146 4.50 -9.61 -9.15
N LEU A 147 3.55 -10.16 -8.40
CA LEU A 147 2.61 -9.38 -7.59
C LEU A 147 2.97 -9.29 -6.12
N MET A 148 3.92 -10.10 -5.64
CA MET A 148 4.41 -10.06 -4.26
C MET A 148 5.94 -10.27 -4.16
N PRO A 149 6.77 -9.65 -5.01
CA PRO A 149 8.21 -9.92 -5.06
C PRO A 149 8.92 -9.69 -3.73
N ASN A 150 8.56 -8.63 -3.00
CA ASN A 150 9.17 -8.29 -1.72
C ASN A 150 8.80 -9.28 -0.61
N ALA A 151 7.54 -9.72 -0.55
CA ALA A 151 7.10 -10.74 0.40
C ALA A 151 7.79 -12.08 0.17
N ASN A 152 8.16 -12.37 -1.09
CA ASN A 152 8.85 -13.59 -1.50
C ASN A 152 10.39 -13.47 -1.53
N CYS A 153 10.95 -12.37 -1.01
CA CYS A 153 12.39 -12.14 -1.02
C CYS A 153 12.97 -12.10 0.39
N ALA A 154 13.59 -13.20 0.85
CA ALA A 154 14.16 -13.26 2.20
C ALA A 154 15.20 -12.17 2.46
N LYS A 155 16.12 -11.98 1.51
CA LYS A 155 17.13 -10.92 1.60
C LYS A 155 16.52 -9.52 1.75
N TRP A 156 15.44 -9.21 1.05
CA TRP A 156 14.77 -7.90 1.19
C TRP A 156 14.08 -7.77 2.56
N ARG A 157 13.41 -8.83 3.03
CA ARG A 157 12.80 -8.80 4.37
C ARG A 157 13.83 -8.60 5.46
N ASP A 158 15.02 -9.19 5.33
CA ASP A 158 16.08 -9.08 6.32
C ASP A 158 16.83 -7.75 6.24
N GLU A 159 17.28 -7.35 5.04
CA GLU A 159 18.17 -6.19 4.84
C GLU A 159 17.42 -4.88 4.61
N VAL A 160 16.12 -4.92 4.32
CA VAL A 160 15.29 -3.74 4.07
C VAL A 160 14.16 -3.58 5.08
N GLU A 161 13.23 -4.53 5.13
CA GLU A 161 12.07 -4.43 6.03
C GLU A 161 12.47 -4.53 7.51
N GLY A 162 13.34 -5.48 7.84
CA GLY A 162 13.84 -5.72 9.19
C GLY A 162 15.02 -4.83 9.58
N ASN A 163 15.53 -3.99 8.67
CA ASN A 163 16.73 -3.19 8.91
C ASN A 163 16.37 -1.76 9.34
N PRO A 164 16.58 -1.41 10.62
CA PRO A 164 16.24 -0.09 11.15
C PRO A 164 17.06 1.06 10.54
N GLU A 165 18.18 0.77 9.87
CA GLU A 165 19.02 1.78 9.20
C GLU A 165 18.39 2.28 7.89
N VAL A 166 17.50 1.49 7.26
CA VAL A 166 16.78 1.93 6.05
C VAL A 166 15.93 3.16 6.33
N LEU A 167 15.37 3.26 7.53
CA LEU A 167 14.55 4.39 7.96
C LEU A 167 15.34 5.45 8.75
N LYS A 168 16.68 5.48 8.63
CA LYS A 168 17.52 6.46 9.31
C LYS A 168 17.11 7.90 8.99
N GLU A 169 16.87 8.22 7.72
CA GLU A 169 16.43 9.55 7.29
C GLU A 169 15.07 9.91 7.90
N VAL A 170 14.16 8.95 8.07
CA VAL A 170 12.87 9.17 8.72
C VAL A 170 13.06 9.50 10.20
N LYS A 171 13.92 8.75 10.91
CA LYS A 171 14.22 8.99 12.34
C LYS A 171 14.84 10.36 12.56
N LEU A 172 15.82 10.74 11.73
CA LEU A 172 16.45 12.06 11.80
C LEU A 172 15.45 13.18 11.47
N PHE A 173 14.50 12.93 10.56
CA PHE A 173 13.44 13.89 10.23
C PHE A 173 12.43 14.06 11.37
N ASP A 174 12.06 12.97 12.05
CA ASP A 174 11.20 12.99 13.24
C ASP A 174 11.81 13.83 14.38
N GLU A 175 13.14 13.80 14.51
CA GLU A 175 13.88 14.63 15.46
C GLU A 175 14.18 16.04 14.90
N GLY A 176 13.85 16.32 13.64
CA GLY A 176 14.19 17.54 12.91
C GLY A 176 13.38 18.77 13.33
N PRO A 177 13.81 19.98 12.92
CA PRO A 177 13.13 21.22 13.31
C PRO A 177 11.70 21.31 12.75
N GLU A 178 11.44 20.78 11.55
CA GLU A 178 10.10 20.72 10.95
C GLU A 178 9.12 19.90 11.79
N MET A 179 9.52 18.68 12.19
CA MET A 179 8.66 17.80 13.00
C MET A 179 8.50 18.31 14.43
N ARG A 180 9.55 18.84 15.06
CA ARG A 180 9.43 19.46 16.39
C ARG A 180 8.46 20.65 16.39
N ALA A 181 8.54 21.51 15.38
CA ALA A 181 7.59 22.63 15.25
C ALA A 181 6.16 22.13 15.04
N LEU A 182 5.96 21.11 14.19
CA LEU A 182 4.66 20.49 13.98
C LEU A 182 4.08 19.93 15.28
N VAL A 183 4.86 19.11 16.00
CA VAL A 183 4.44 18.49 17.26
C VAL A 183 4.01 19.57 18.26
N HIS A 184 4.83 20.60 18.43
CA HIS A 184 4.56 21.69 19.37
C HIS A 184 3.28 22.46 19.02
N ASN A 185 3.13 22.84 17.74
CA ASN A 185 1.99 23.60 17.27
C ASN A 185 0.69 22.81 17.38
N VAL A 186 0.70 21.53 16.99
CA VAL A 186 -0.46 20.64 17.10
C VAL A 186 -0.82 20.44 18.58
N SER A 187 0.15 20.18 19.45
CA SER A 187 -0.10 19.96 20.87
C SER A 187 -0.73 21.19 21.54
N THR A 188 -0.18 22.37 21.24
CA THR A 188 -0.70 23.66 21.74
C THR A 188 -2.11 23.93 21.22
N ARG A 189 -2.33 23.74 19.91
CA ARG A 189 -3.65 23.89 19.27
C ARG A 189 -4.69 22.99 19.90
N LEU A 190 -4.33 21.77 20.27
CA LEU A 190 -5.21 20.81 20.93
C LEU A 190 -5.39 21.06 22.44
N GLY A 191 -4.75 22.10 22.99
CA GLY A 191 -4.84 22.54 24.39
C GLY A 191 -3.98 21.75 25.38
N PHE A 192 -2.98 21.00 24.91
CA PHE A 192 -2.02 20.35 25.79
C PHE A 192 -0.96 21.34 26.27
N ARG A 193 -0.56 21.21 27.54
CA ARG A 193 0.52 22.02 28.16
C ARG A 193 1.91 21.42 27.97
N TYR A 194 1.99 20.31 27.24
CA TYR A 194 3.19 19.57 26.93
C TYR A 194 3.09 19.08 25.49
N ASP A 195 4.24 18.79 24.89
CA ASP A 195 4.30 18.23 23.55
C ASP A 195 3.84 16.78 23.56
N LEU A 196 2.85 16.46 22.72
CA LEU A 196 2.44 15.08 22.43
C LEU A 196 3.61 14.33 21.79
N ASN A 197 3.63 13.01 21.95
CA ASN A 197 4.67 12.22 21.28
C ASN A 197 4.34 12.00 19.79
N THR A 198 5.36 11.66 19.01
CA THR A 198 5.22 11.46 17.56
C THR A 198 4.26 10.33 17.19
N LYS A 199 4.10 9.29 18.04
CA LYS A 199 3.11 8.23 17.83
C LYS A 199 1.69 8.79 17.88
N GLN A 200 1.37 9.66 18.84
CA GLN A 200 0.07 10.31 18.93
C GLN A 200 -0.21 11.19 17.71
N ILE A 201 0.80 11.96 17.25
CA ILE A 201 0.70 12.73 16.01
C ILE A 201 0.42 11.83 14.81
N SER A 202 1.17 10.73 14.64
CA SER A 202 0.96 9.77 13.56
C SER A 202 -0.44 9.15 13.60
N MET A 203 -0.94 8.73 14.77
CA MET A 203 -2.28 8.17 14.88
C MET A 203 -3.37 9.17 14.44
N MET A 204 -3.24 10.45 14.83
CA MET A 204 -4.17 11.49 14.36
C MET A 204 -4.10 11.70 12.85
N TYR A 205 -2.89 11.68 12.27
CA TYR A 205 -2.68 11.80 10.83
C TYR A 205 -3.24 10.61 10.04
N ASP A 206 -3.01 9.38 10.53
CA ASP A 206 -3.55 8.16 9.95
C ASP A 206 -5.08 8.16 10.01
N MET A 207 -5.66 8.53 11.15
CA MET A 207 -7.11 8.59 11.30
C MET A 207 -7.73 9.71 10.46
N CYS A 208 -7.04 10.85 10.33
CA CYS A 208 -7.40 11.90 9.38
C CYS A 208 -7.52 11.31 7.96
N SER A 209 -6.47 10.61 7.52
CA SER A 209 -6.39 9.97 6.20
C SER A 209 -7.47 8.91 5.99
N TYR A 210 -7.67 8.01 6.96
CA TYR A 210 -8.67 6.95 6.89
C TYR A 210 -10.10 7.50 6.87
N ASN A 211 -10.46 8.42 7.77
CA ASN A 211 -11.80 9.01 7.76
C ASN A 211 -12.08 9.73 6.45
N LYS A 212 -11.10 10.45 5.89
CA LYS A 212 -11.28 11.12 4.60
C LYS A 212 -11.40 10.12 3.45
N ALA A 213 -10.64 9.03 3.46
CA ALA A 213 -10.71 7.98 2.46
C ALA A 213 -12.00 7.16 2.53
N TRP A 214 -12.59 6.97 3.72
CA TRP A 214 -13.85 6.22 3.86
C TRP A 214 -15.09 7.05 3.52
N LYS A 215 -15.04 8.37 3.77
CA LYS A 215 -16.15 9.29 3.56
C LYS A 215 -15.66 10.58 2.90
N LEU A 216 -15.64 10.60 1.56
CA LEU A 216 -15.07 11.69 0.77
C LEU A 216 -15.71 13.06 1.03
N ASN A 217 -17.00 13.11 1.30
CA ASN A 217 -17.74 14.35 1.49
C ASN A 217 -17.71 14.87 2.93
N ASP A 218 -17.33 14.01 3.89
CA ASP A 218 -17.32 14.38 5.30
C ASP A 218 -16.02 15.12 5.64
N VAL A 219 -16.11 16.01 6.62
CA VAL A 219 -14.95 16.60 7.28
C VAL A 219 -14.46 15.58 8.31
N SER A 220 -13.20 15.17 8.20
CA SER A 220 -12.61 14.29 9.19
C SER A 220 -12.27 15.07 10.46
N PRO A 221 -12.79 14.69 11.63
CA PRO A 221 -12.52 15.40 12.89
C PRO A 221 -11.03 15.44 13.24
N TRP A 222 -10.28 14.40 12.85
CA TRP A 222 -8.85 14.31 13.12
C TRP A 222 -7.99 15.15 12.17
N CYS A 223 -8.50 15.56 11.01
CA CYS A 223 -7.78 16.47 10.13
C CYS A 223 -7.73 17.90 10.70
N ALA A 224 -8.70 18.29 11.53
CA ALA A 224 -8.74 19.61 12.18
C ALA A 224 -7.58 19.83 13.17
N ALA A 225 -6.89 18.75 13.58
CA ALA A 225 -5.68 18.86 14.39
C ALA A 225 -4.52 19.52 13.64
N PHE A 226 -4.56 19.59 12.30
CA PHE A 226 -3.43 20.01 11.45
C PHE A 226 -3.78 21.18 10.55
N SER A 227 -2.82 22.06 10.33
CA SER A 227 -2.80 23.01 9.22
C SER A 227 -2.30 22.35 7.93
N THR A 228 -2.54 22.99 6.79
CA THR A 228 -2.04 22.51 5.50
C THR A 228 -0.51 22.40 5.45
N GLU A 229 0.23 23.33 6.07
CA GLU A 229 1.69 23.27 6.08
C GLU A 229 2.22 22.12 6.95
N GLU A 230 1.53 21.81 8.05
CA GLU A 230 1.86 20.65 8.89
C GLU A 230 1.54 19.33 8.16
N LEU A 231 0.43 19.26 7.41
CA LEU A 231 0.13 18.11 6.57
C LEU A 231 1.20 17.89 5.48
N LYS A 232 1.80 18.95 4.92
CA LYS A 232 2.91 18.83 3.96
C LYS A 232 4.19 18.28 4.61
N VAL A 233 4.44 18.60 5.88
CA VAL A 233 5.57 18.03 6.64
C VAL A 233 5.36 16.52 6.85
N LEU A 234 4.14 16.11 7.24
CA LEU A 234 3.79 14.69 7.39
C LEU A 234 3.82 13.94 6.04
N ASP A 235 3.34 14.58 4.97
CA ASP A 235 3.44 14.03 3.61
C ASP A 235 4.91 13.82 3.18
N PHE A 236 5.82 14.72 3.53
CA PHE A 236 7.23 14.52 3.26
C PHE A 236 7.85 13.39 4.09
N LYS A 237 7.39 13.19 5.34
CA LYS A 237 7.78 12.02 6.13
C LYS A 237 7.37 10.71 5.43
N GLU A 238 6.14 10.64 4.91
CA GLU A 238 5.68 9.48 4.13
C GLU A 238 6.52 9.25 2.87
N ASP A 239 6.98 10.33 2.23
CA ASP A 239 7.89 10.24 1.10
C ASP A 239 9.26 9.71 1.47
N LEU A 240 9.81 10.09 2.62
CA LEU A 240 11.06 9.50 3.11
C LEU A 240 10.89 8.00 3.39
N ILE A 241 9.80 7.60 4.06
CA ILE A 241 9.50 6.18 4.31
C ILE A 241 9.46 5.42 2.99
N SER A 242 8.65 5.90 2.04
CA SER A 242 8.45 5.19 0.79
C SER A 242 9.68 5.19 -0.13
N TYR A 243 10.42 6.30 -0.16
CA TYR A 243 11.61 6.45 -0.99
C TYR A 243 12.69 5.44 -0.58
N TYR A 244 12.96 5.32 0.72
CA TYR A 244 14.02 4.45 1.23
C TYR A 244 13.59 2.99 1.36
N GLN A 245 12.35 2.71 1.74
CA GLN A 245 11.90 1.34 1.94
C GLN A 245 11.48 0.65 0.64
N TYR A 246 10.83 1.35 -0.29
CA TYR A 246 10.17 0.72 -1.45
C TYR A 246 10.64 1.26 -2.81
N SER A 247 11.52 2.26 -2.84
CA SER A 247 11.94 2.92 -4.09
C SER A 247 13.46 3.12 -4.18
N TYR A 248 13.88 4.24 -4.78
CA TYR A 248 15.25 4.56 -5.18
C TYR A 248 16.27 4.64 -4.05
N GLY A 249 15.84 4.73 -2.79
CA GLY A 249 16.76 4.68 -1.65
C GLY A 249 17.36 3.30 -1.42
N ASN A 250 16.86 2.25 -2.06
CA ASN A 250 17.48 0.92 -2.07
C ASN A 250 17.40 0.25 -3.45
N GLU A 251 18.55 -0.11 -4.02
CA GLU A 251 18.63 -0.69 -5.37
C GLU A 251 17.93 -2.05 -5.51
N MET A 252 17.74 -2.79 -4.40
CA MET A 252 16.97 -4.05 -4.42
C MET A 252 15.53 -3.83 -4.87
N ASN A 253 14.93 -2.68 -4.56
CA ASN A 253 13.55 -2.38 -4.93
C ASN A 253 13.36 -2.35 -6.45
N ALA A 254 14.29 -1.75 -7.20
CA ALA A 254 14.24 -1.77 -8.65
C ALA A 254 14.42 -3.19 -9.21
N ARG A 255 15.25 -4.03 -8.57
CA ARG A 255 15.40 -5.44 -8.96
C ARG A 255 14.12 -6.25 -8.71
N LEU A 256 13.43 -5.98 -7.60
CA LEU A 256 12.15 -6.61 -7.27
C LEU A 256 10.99 -6.11 -8.15
N GLY A 257 11.05 -4.89 -8.67
CA GLY A 257 10.11 -4.39 -9.68
C GLY A 257 10.35 -4.95 -11.09
N CYS A 258 11.53 -5.51 -11.36
CA CYS A 258 11.93 -6.00 -12.68
C CYS A 258 10.95 -7.03 -13.28
N PRO A 259 10.50 -8.08 -12.57
CA PRO A 259 9.63 -9.10 -13.16
C PRO A 259 8.34 -8.52 -13.76
N ALA A 260 7.68 -7.58 -13.10
CA ALA A 260 6.47 -6.95 -13.63
C ALA A 260 6.77 -6.06 -14.85
N VAL A 261 7.90 -5.35 -14.87
CA VAL A 261 8.34 -4.60 -16.07
C VAL A 261 8.67 -5.56 -17.22
N SER A 262 9.28 -6.71 -16.93
CA SER A 262 9.57 -7.74 -17.93
C SER A 262 8.30 -8.32 -18.51
N ASP A 263 7.30 -8.60 -17.68
CA ASP A 263 5.98 -9.06 -18.13
C ASP A 263 5.35 -8.08 -19.13
N LEU A 264 5.30 -6.80 -18.79
CA LEU A 264 4.82 -5.73 -19.68
C LEU A 264 5.59 -5.69 -21.01
N ILE A 265 6.93 -5.68 -20.95
CA ILE A 265 7.77 -5.57 -22.15
C ILE A 265 7.60 -6.80 -23.05
N GLN A 266 7.48 -8.00 -22.47
CA GLN A 266 7.27 -9.22 -23.22
C GLN A 266 5.90 -9.26 -23.90
N HIS A 267 4.84 -8.82 -23.23
CA HIS A 267 3.52 -8.70 -23.84
C HIS A 267 3.54 -7.80 -25.08
N PHE A 268 4.16 -6.62 -24.96
CA PHE A 268 4.22 -5.66 -26.08
C PHE A 268 5.17 -6.12 -27.20
N THR A 269 6.26 -6.82 -26.87
CA THR A 269 7.15 -7.44 -27.88
C THR A 269 6.43 -8.53 -28.69
N ARG A 270 5.56 -9.31 -28.05
CA ARG A 270 4.73 -10.31 -28.76
C ARG A 270 3.67 -9.65 -29.65
N LEU A 271 3.12 -8.50 -29.25
CA LEU A 271 2.18 -7.72 -30.07
C LEU A 271 2.83 -7.14 -31.33
N GLU A 272 4.06 -6.64 -31.20
CA GLU A 272 4.86 -6.12 -32.32
C GLU A 272 5.18 -7.23 -33.33
N SER A 273 5.68 -8.38 -32.86
CA SER A 273 6.08 -9.49 -33.72
C SER A 273 4.91 -10.26 -34.34
N GLN A 274 3.68 -10.03 -33.87
CA GLN A 274 2.48 -10.81 -34.25
C GLN A 274 2.67 -12.33 -34.11
N SER A 275 3.57 -12.75 -33.22
CA SER A 275 4.04 -14.13 -33.11
C SER A 275 3.07 -15.05 -32.36
N SER A 276 2.09 -14.49 -31.65
CA SER A 276 1.08 -15.22 -30.89
C SER A 276 -0.18 -14.36 -30.69
N GLN A 277 -1.32 -15.01 -30.43
CA GLN A 277 -2.48 -14.30 -29.92
C GLN A 277 -2.14 -13.73 -28.54
N GLN A 278 -2.26 -12.42 -28.39
CA GLN A 278 -2.05 -11.71 -27.14
C GLN A 278 -3.40 -11.21 -26.61
N PRO A 279 -3.59 -11.14 -25.28
CA PRO A 279 -4.81 -10.60 -24.70
C PRO A 279 -4.99 -9.13 -25.10
N LEU A 280 -6.24 -8.65 -25.06
CA LEU A 280 -6.56 -7.24 -25.24
C LEU A 280 -6.36 -6.45 -23.94
N GLY A 281 -6.52 -7.11 -22.79
CA GLY A 281 -6.32 -6.52 -21.47
C GLY A 281 -5.59 -7.44 -20.50
N VAL A 282 -4.60 -6.89 -19.80
CA VAL A 282 -3.86 -7.55 -18.72
C VAL A 282 -4.03 -6.69 -17.46
N PHE A 283 -4.65 -7.25 -16.42
CA PHE A 283 -5.05 -6.50 -15.23
C PHE A 283 -4.55 -7.18 -13.96
N TYR A 284 -3.65 -6.51 -13.27
CA TYR A 284 -2.99 -7.00 -12.08
C TYR A 284 -3.32 -6.13 -10.87
N PHE A 285 -3.64 -6.75 -9.73
CA PHE A 285 -3.98 -6.06 -8.49
C PHE A 285 -2.99 -6.44 -7.39
N SER A 286 -2.31 -5.46 -6.82
CA SER A 286 -1.24 -5.66 -5.84
C SER A 286 -1.24 -4.53 -4.78
N HIS A 287 -0.12 -4.35 -4.10
CA HIS A 287 0.09 -3.40 -3.00
C HIS A 287 0.89 -2.18 -3.45
N ALA A 288 0.80 -1.11 -2.65
CA ALA A 288 1.58 0.12 -2.89
C ALA A 288 3.08 -0.15 -3.04
N ALA A 289 3.64 -1.03 -2.19
CA ALA A 289 5.06 -1.38 -2.22
C ALA A 289 5.50 -1.94 -3.59
N VAL A 290 4.72 -2.84 -4.19
CA VAL A 290 5.05 -3.43 -5.50
C VAL A 290 4.91 -2.40 -6.61
N LEU A 291 3.86 -1.58 -6.58
CA LEU A 291 3.71 -0.49 -7.53
C LEU A 291 4.91 0.47 -7.45
N GLN A 292 5.34 0.87 -6.25
CA GLN A 292 6.52 1.72 -6.05
C GLN A 292 7.79 1.09 -6.63
N MET A 293 8.07 -0.19 -6.36
CA MET A 293 9.21 -0.91 -6.90
C MET A 293 9.23 -0.93 -8.44
N VAL A 294 8.05 -1.12 -9.05
CA VAL A 294 7.88 -1.10 -10.51
C VAL A 294 8.12 0.30 -11.08
N LEU A 295 7.59 1.35 -10.43
CA LEU A 295 7.88 2.74 -10.81
C LEU A 295 9.39 3.04 -10.73
N SER A 296 10.07 2.55 -9.68
CA SER A 296 11.51 2.70 -9.53
C SER A 296 12.26 2.04 -10.68
N LYS A 297 11.90 0.80 -11.04
CA LYS A 297 12.52 0.10 -12.17
C LYS A 297 12.28 0.81 -13.50
N LEU A 298 11.12 1.42 -13.68
CA LEU A 298 10.77 2.22 -14.85
C LEU A 298 11.41 3.62 -14.87
N GLY A 299 12.13 4.01 -13.82
CA GLY A 299 12.76 5.33 -13.71
C GLY A 299 11.74 6.47 -13.57
N ILE A 300 10.52 6.19 -13.14
CA ILE A 300 9.44 7.17 -13.02
C ILE A 300 9.56 7.94 -11.70
N ALA A 301 9.44 9.26 -11.78
CA ALA A 301 9.47 10.15 -10.63
C ALA A 301 10.77 10.08 -9.82
N ARG A 302 11.89 9.81 -10.49
CA ARG A 302 13.22 9.86 -9.89
C ARG A 302 13.65 11.32 -9.69
N ASP A 303 13.94 11.68 -8.46
CA ASP A 303 14.51 12.97 -8.13
C ASP A 303 15.97 13.09 -8.60
N ARG A 304 16.39 14.33 -8.91
CA ARG A 304 17.79 14.65 -9.20
C ARG A 304 18.67 14.46 -7.97
N GLU A 305 18.15 14.86 -6.80
CA GLU A 305 18.79 14.68 -5.50
C GLU A 305 17.83 13.91 -4.59
N PRO A 306 18.30 12.91 -3.83
CA PRO A 306 17.43 12.13 -2.96
C PRO A 306 16.81 13.01 -1.86
N PRO A 307 15.54 12.77 -1.46
CA PRO A 307 14.98 13.42 -0.29
C PRO A 307 15.72 12.92 0.96
N THR A 308 16.06 13.83 1.88
CA THR A 308 16.74 13.54 3.13
C THR A 308 16.03 14.26 4.27
N HIS A 309 16.38 13.92 5.51
CA HIS A 309 15.87 14.59 6.72
C HIS A 309 16.15 16.11 6.74
N SER A 310 17.17 16.58 6.02
CA SER A 310 17.65 17.96 6.12
C SER A 310 17.28 18.85 4.93
N ASN A 311 16.64 18.29 3.89
CA ASN A 311 16.37 19.02 2.65
C ASN A 311 14.89 19.27 2.33
N TYR A 312 13.96 19.09 3.29
CA TYR A 312 12.52 19.32 3.12
C TYR A 312 12.18 20.62 2.36
N ARG A 313 12.82 21.74 2.73
CA ARG A 313 12.59 23.05 2.11
C ARG A 313 13.06 23.13 0.65
N LEU A 314 14.05 22.34 0.27
CA LEU A 314 14.54 22.24 -1.11
C LEU A 314 13.67 21.27 -1.94
N MET A 315 13.06 20.28 -1.27
CA MET A 315 12.27 19.21 -1.88
C MET A 315 10.78 19.53 -2.09
N GLN A 316 10.42 20.83 -2.17
CA GLN A 316 9.03 21.25 -2.42
C GLN A 316 8.52 20.86 -3.82
N ARG A 317 9.44 20.76 -4.79
CA ARG A 317 9.17 20.34 -6.19
C ARG A 317 9.71 18.95 -6.53
N ARG A 318 9.95 18.13 -5.50
CA ARG A 318 10.35 16.73 -5.67
C ARG A 318 9.39 15.98 -6.59
N GLN A 319 9.92 15.02 -7.31
CA GLN A 319 9.18 14.14 -8.20
C GLN A 319 8.57 12.98 -7.41
N TRP A 320 9.30 12.41 -6.45
CA TRP A 320 8.79 11.34 -5.61
C TRP A 320 7.81 11.88 -4.56
N LYS A 321 6.52 11.84 -4.89
CA LYS A 321 5.40 12.22 -4.02
C LYS A 321 4.43 11.06 -3.87
N THR A 322 4.45 10.39 -2.73
CA THR A 322 3.67 9.19 -2.42
C THR A 322 2.18 9.43 -2.62
N HIS A 323 1.65 10.57 -2.16
CA HIS A 323 0.23 10.91 -2.31
C HIS A 323 -0.20 11.08 -3.78
N SER A 324 0.72 11.43 -4.68
CA SER A 324 0.44 11.59 -6.11
C SER A 324 0.68 10.30 -6.91
N LEU A 325 1.68 9.52 -6.50
CA LEU A 325 2.11 8.33 -7.25
C LEU A 325 1.32 7.09 -6.87
N VAL A 326 1.10 6.87 -5.58
CA VAL A 326 0.51 5.63 -5.09
C VAL A 326 -0.58 5.84 -4.02
N PRO A 327 -1.56 6.75 -4.18
CA PRO A 327 -2.75 6.76 -3.31
C PRO A 327 -3.54 5.44 -3.42
N PHE A 328 -4.56 5.25 -2.57
CA PHE A 328 -5.51 4.14 -2.75
C PHE A 328 -6.08 4.14 -4.17
N SER A 329 -6.28 2.95 -4.74
CA SER A 329 -6.70 2.77 -6.15
C SER A 329 -5.77 3.38 -7.21
N SER A 330 -4.55 3.80 -6.86
CA SER A 330 -3.55 4.17 -7.87
C SER A 330 -3.20 3.00 -8.77
N ASN A 331 -2.68 3.30 -9.96
CA ASN A 331 -2.35 2.33 -10.98
C ASN A 331 -1.16 2.81 -11.81
N LEU A 332 -0.43 1.85 -12.36
CA LEU A 332 0.40 2.02 -13.54
C LEU A 332 -0.33 1.37 -14.70
N ALA A 333 -0.64 2.13 -15.75
CA ALA A 333 -1.18 1.60 -16.99
C ALA A 333 -0.21 1.87 -18.14
N ALA A 334 -0.08 0.91 -19.05
CA ALA A 334 0.59 1.08 -20.32
C ALA A 334 -0.33 0.65 -21.44
N VAL A 335 -0.41 1.47 -22.50
CA VAL A 335 -1.28 1.19 -23.65
C VAL A 335 -0.43 1.17 -24.90
N PHE A 336 -0.45 0.03 -25.59
CA PHE A 336 0.24 -0.16 -26.85
C PHE A 336 -0.68 0.20 -28.01
N TYR A 337 -0.18 0.94 -28.98
CA TYR A 337 -0.89 1.42 -30.16
C TYR A 337 -0.24 0.91 -31.44
N ARG A 338 -1.08 0.65 -32.45
CA ARG A 338 -0.65 0.45 -33.84
C ARG A 338 -1.06 1.67 -34.66
N CYS A 339 -0.09 2.27 -35.32
CA CYS A 339 -0.26 3.52 -36.06
C CYS A 339 -0.06 3.31 -37.56
N THR A 340 -0.85 4.01 -38.36
CA THR A 340 -0.89 3.82 -39.83
C THR A 340 -0.15 4.92 -40.61
N ASN A 341 -0.10 6.14 -40.07
CA ASN A 341 0.45 7.32 -40.75
C ASN A 341 1.71 7.90 -40.06
N THR A 342 2.53 7.05 -39.46
CA THR A 342 3.73 7.43 -38.73
C THR A 342 4.95 6.67 -39.27
N ASN A 343 6.13 7.30 -39.24
CA ASN A 343 7.41 6.60 -39.49
C ASN A 343 7.70 5.52 -38.43
N ASP A 344 6.91 5.48 -37.36
CA ASP A 344 6.98 4.49 -36.29
C ASP A 344 5.60 3.84 -36.08
N PRO A 345 5.39 2.61 -36.59
CA PRO A 345 4.09 1.94 -36.58
C PRO A 345 3.66 1.47 -35.18
N HIS A 346 4.54 1.52 -34.17
CA HIS A 346 4.27 1.01 -32.84
C HIS A 346 4.58 2.06 -31.79
N GLN A 347 3.57 2.45 -31.04
CA GLN A 347 3.71 3.49 -30.01
C GLN A 347 3.12 3.04 -28.69
N VAL A 348 3.54 3.68 -27.60
CA VAL A 348 3.07 3.36 -26.25
C VAL A 348 2.92 4.63 -25.43
N ILE A 349 1.91 4.64 -24.56
CA ILE A 349 1.76 5.65 -23.51
C ILE A 349 1.73 4.95 -22.16
N PHE A 350 2.46 5.50 -21.19
CA PHE A 350 2.41 5.08 -19.79
C PHE A 350 1.64 6.11 -18.97
N TYR A 351 0.90 5.64 -17.97
CA TYR A 351 0.12 6.44 -17.04
C TYR A 351 0.41 5.98 -15.61
N VAL A 352 0.58 6.93 -14.70
CA VAL A 352 0.62 6.67 -13.25
C VAL A 352 -0.49 7.48 -12.60
N ALA A 353 -1.34 6.81 -11.83
CA ALA A 353 -2.57 7.40 -11.28
C ALA A 353 -3.38 8.13 -12.37
N GLU A 354 -3.51 7.50 -13.56
CA GLU A 354 -4.18 8.04 -14.75
C GLU A 354 -3.54 9.32 -15.35
N HIS A 355 -2.39 9.78 -14.84
CA HIS A 355 -1.62 10.87 -15.42
C HIS A 355 -0.52 10.34 -16.35
N VAL A 356 -0.41 10.96 -17.54
CA VAL A 356 0.60 10.60 -18.53
C VAL A 356 2.01 10.75 -17.96
N VAL A 357 2.84 9.73 -18.15
CA VAL A 357 4.26 9.75 -17.76
C VAL A 357 5.07 10.51 -18.81
N PRO A 358 5.77 11.60 -18.43
CA PRO A 358 6.51 12.44 -19.36
C PRO A 358 7.93 11.90 -19.58
N TYR A 359 8.06 10.75 -20.24
CA TYR A 359 9.39 10.26 -20.62
C TYR A 359 10.09 11.22 -21.58
N GLU A 360 11.37 11.52 -21.30
CA GLU A 360 12.21 12.34 -22.18
C GLU A 360 12.31 11.71 -23.57
N GLY A 361 12.07 12.51 -24.61
CA GLY A 361 12.05 12.05 -26.01
C GLY A 361 10.68 11.57 -26.51
N CYS A 362 9.66 11.53 -25.65
CA CYS A 362 8.29 11.22 -26.06
C CYS A 362 7.47 12.49 -26.31
N ASN A 363 6.59 12.46 -27.31
CA ASN A 363 5.76 13.61 -27.67
C ASN A 363 4.44 13.57 -26.89
N ALA A 364 4.26 14.47 -25.92
CA ALA A 364 3.10 14.47 -25.02
C ALA A 364 2.82 13.08 -24.37
N GLY A 365 3.90 12.35 -24.04
CA GLY A 365 3.85 11.00 -23.48
C GLY A 365 3.67 9.85 -24.46
N LEU A 366 3.41 10.13 -25.74
CA LEU A 366 3.42 9.14 -26.81
C LEU A 366 4.87 8.81 -27.19
N CYS A 367 5.28 7.62 -26.83
CA CYS A 367 6.64 7.12 -27.02
C CYS A 367 6.71 6.13 -28.19
N SER A 368 7.81 6.19 -28.94
CA SER A 368 8.19 5.11 -29.84
C SER A 368 8.35 3.80 -29.06
N TRP A 369 7.75 2.71 -29.53
CA TRP A 369 7.96 1.40 -28.92
C TRP A 369 9.43 0.97 -29.01
N GLN A 370 10.11 1.30 -30.10
CA GLN A 370 11.54 1.03 -30.25
C GLN A 370 12.38 1.80 -29.23
N TYR A 371 12.05 3.06 -28.95
CA TYR A 371 12.70 3.83 -27.90
C TYR A 371 12.54 3.15 -26.53
N ILE A 372 11.34 2.70 -26.19
CA ILE A 372 11.06 2.04 -24.90
C ILE A 372 11.79 0.70 -24.78
N LYS A 373 11.82 -0.12 -25.83
CA LYS A 373 12.63 -1.36 -25.86
C LYS A 373 14.11 -1.06 -25.62
N ASN A 374 14.66 -0.04 -26.26
CA ASN A 374 16.06 0.35 -26.08
C ASN A 374 16.32 0.83 -24.65
N LYS A 375 15.41 1.63 -24.10
CA LYS A 375 15.51 2.18 -22.73
C LYS A 375 15.51 1.08 -21.66
N PHE A 376 14.79 -0.01 -21.89
CA PHE A 376 14.66 -1.15 -20.96
C PHE A 376 15.22 -2.45 -21.54
N ALA A 377 16.27 -2.36 -22.38
CA ALA A 377 16.87 -3.52 -23.01
C ALA A 377 17.47 -4.52 -22.00
N ASP A 378 17.91 -4.01 -20.84
CA ASP A 378 18.38 -4.83 -19.72
C ASP A 378 17.27 -5.71 -19.12
N VAL A 379 16.02 -5.23 -19.10
CA VAL A 379 14.86 -6.01 -18.65
C VAL A 379 14.59 -7.20 -19.57
N ALA A 380 14.80 -7.02 -20.88
CA ALA A 380 14.64 -8.09 -21.86
C ALA A 380 15.73 -9.17 -21.74
N GLN A 381 16.88 -8.84 -21.15
CA GLN A 381 17.98 -9.79 -20.90
C GLN A 381 17.75 -10.66 -19.65
N GLY A 382 16.72 -10.33 -18.85
CA GLY A 382 16.21 -11.19 -17.77
C GLY A 382 16.16 -10.51 -16.39
N CYS A 383 15.11 -10.83 -15.62
CA CYS A 383 14.90 -10.34 -14.26
C CYS A 383 15.18 -11.43 -13.24
N ASN A 384 16.46 -11.62 -12.91
CA ASN A 384 16.87 -12.67 -11.99
C ASN A 384 16.72 -12.24 -10.50
N LEU A 385 15.88 -12.96 -9.75
CA LEU A 385 15.67 -12.79 -8.32
C LEU A 385 16.49 -13.74 -7.43
N ASN A 386 17.49 -14.45 -7.95
CA ASN A 386 18.34 -15.39 -7.17
C ASN A 386 18.97 -14.75 -5.93
N PHE A 387 19.19 -13.43 -5.92
CA PHE A 387 19.68 -12.70 -4.75
C PHE A 387 18.72 -12.79 -3.54
N CYS A 388 17.44 -13.11 -3.77
CA CYS A 388 16.44 -13.30 -2.72
C CYS A 388 16.65 -14.58 -1.91
N ALA A 389 17.33 -15.58 -2.47
CA ALA A 389 17.60 -16.86 -1.79
C ALA A 389 18.75 -16.78 -0.76
N GLY A 390 19.47 -15.65 -0.67
CA GLY A 390 20.63 -15.47 0.20
C GLY A 390 20.34 -15.05 1.65
N GLY A 391 19.06 -14.98 2.06
CA GLY A 391 18.68 -14.71 3.45
C GLY A 391 18.62 -16.01 4.26
N SER A 392 19.66 -16.27 5.05
CA SER A 392 19.88 -17.42 5.95
C SER A 392 20.25 -18.77 5.32
N ASP A 393 21.56 -19.01 5.29
CA ASP A 393 22.12 -20.35 5.34
C ASP A 393 21.71 -20.99 6.69
N GLY A 394 20.98 -22.11 6.64
CA GLY A 394 20.89 -23.09 7.72
C GLY A 394 20.40 -22.65 9.11
N ARG A 395 19.12 -22.30 9.27
CA ARG A 395 18.38 -22.60 10.52
C ARG A 395 17.00 -23.13 10.21
N GLN A 396 16.74 -24.37 10.67
CA GLN A 396 15.46 -25.05 10.59
C GLN A 396 14.30 -24.11 10.93
N VAL A 397 13.28 -24.15 10.08
CA VAL A 397 11.95 -23.61 10.32
C VAL A 397 11.44 -24.13 11.67
N ARG A 398 11.49 -23.29 12.70
CA ARG A 398 10.59 -23.37 13.84
C ARG A 398 9.56 -22.28 13.66
N ALA A 399 8.31 -22.69 13.46
CA ALA A 399 7.16 -21.83 13.61
C ALA A 399 7.26 -21.10 14.96
N THR A 400 7.65 -19.84 14.91
CA THR A 400 7.73 -18.97 16.08
C THR A 400 6.78 -17.83 15.78
N VAL A 401 5.74 -17.77 16.59
CA VAL A 401 4.74 -16.71 16.65
C VAL A 401 5.48 -15.37 16.68
N TRP A 402 5.13 -14.47 15.75
CA TRP A 402 5.70 -13.14 15.66
C TRP A 402 5.26 -12.30 16.87
N LEU A 403 6.14 -12.21 17.86
CA LEU A 403 6.14 -11.21 18.93
C LEU A 403 7.50 -10.53 18.93
N SER A 404 7.61 -9.32 18.38
CA SER A 404 8.50 -8.24 18.88
C SER A 404 8.58 -7.04 17.93
N VAL A 405 7.99 -5.91 18.36
CA VAL A 405 8.64 -4.60 18.27
C VAL A 405 8.41 -3.95 19.64
N TRP A 406 9.20 -4.33 20.64
CA TRP A 406 9.29 -3.62 21.93
C TRP A 406 10.59 -4.02 22.62
N SER A 407 11.54 -3.09 22.71
CA SER A 407 12.37 -2.86 23.90
C SER A 407 13.37 -1.72 23.62
N ASP A 408 12.94 -0.49 23.86
CA ASP A 408 13.82 0.61 24.27
C ASP A 408 12.95 1.64 25.01
N PHE A 409 12.45 1.25 26.18
CA PHE A 409 11.93 2.18 27.20
C PHE A 409 11.82 1.45 28.56
N LEU A 410 12.96 1.01 29.09
CA LEU A 410 13.11 0.67 30.51
C LEU A 410 14.46 1.19 31.01
N ALA A 411 14.50 2.48 31.30
CA ALA A 411 15.45 3.05 32.23
C ALA A 411 14.72 4.16 32.98
N LEU A 412 14.24 3.85 34.19
CA LEU A 412 14.07 4.73 35.36
C LEU A 412 13.19 4.04 36.43
N ASN A 413 13.77 3.19 37.27
CA ASN A 413 13.57 3.17 38.74
C ASN A 413 14.31 1.99 39.41
N PRO A 414 15.16 2.19 40.44
CA PRO A 414 16.01 1.11 40.99
C PRO A 414 15.38 0.22 42.10
N GLU A 415 14.08 0.22 42.37
CA GLU A 415 13.53 -0.38 43.61
C GLU A 415 12.62 -1.63 43.47
N VAL A 416 12.57 -2.32 42.32
CA VAL A 416 11.66 -3.50 42.18
C VAL A 416 12.39 -4.84 42.00
N LEU A 417 13.72 -4.87 42.19
CA LEU A 417 14.55 -6.04 41.87
C LEU A 417 14.76 -7.06 43.01
N ASP A 418 13.94 -7.02 44.07
CA ASP A 418 14.11 -7.90 45.25
C ASP A 418 12.93 -8.86 45.56
N SER A 419 11.96 -9.04 44.63
CA SER A 419 10.83 -9.98 44.86
C SER A 419 10.74 -11.18 43.91
N ILE A 420 11.66 -11.34 42.95
CA ILE A 420 11.53 -12.40 41.90
C ILE A 420 12.66 -13.45 41.95
N LEU A 421 13.72 -13.26 42.76
CA LEU A 421 14.74 -14.29 42.98
C LEU A 421 14.47 -15.11 44.24
N GLY A 422 13.49 -16.00 44.17
CA GLY A 422 13.18 -16.89 45.29
C GLY A 422 12.21 -18.01 44.95
N ALA A 423 12.65 -19.00 44.16
CA ALA A 423 12.34 -20.43 44.35
C ALA A 423 12.67 -21.26 43.09
N SER A 424 13.81 -21.93 43.12
CA SER A 424 13.99 -23.21 42.43
C SER A 424 14.03 -24.29 43.49
N ARG A 425 13.16 -25.30 43.42
CA ARG A 425 13.48 -26.71 43.71
C ARG A 425 12.29 -27.67 43.49
N THR A 426 12.61 -28.74 42.76
CA THR A 426 12.15 -30.14 42.87
C THR A 426 10.76 -30.58 42.38
N PHE A 427 10.78 -31.37 41.30
CA PHE A 427 9.80 -32.42 40.98
C PHE A 427 9.98 -33.67 41.87
N PRO A 428 8.92 -34.48 42.03
CA PRO A 428 9.07 -35.90 41.72
C PRO A 428 7.93 -36.50 40.86
N ARG A 429 8.22 -37.68 40.30
CA ARG A 429 7.41 -38.51 39.38
C ARG A 429 6.53 -39.54 40.11
N SER A 430 5.58 -40.09 39.34
CA SER A 430 4.80 -41.35 39.49
C SER A 430 3.47 -41.20 40.28
N SER A 431 2.35 -41.88 39.98
CA SER A 431 2.07 -43.10 39.21
C SER A 431 0.57 -43.30 38.90
N ARG A 432 0.30 -44.06 37.81
CA ARG A 432 -0.74 -45.11 37.55
C ARG A 432 -2.27 -44.92 37.68
N PHE A 433 -2.95 -45.66 36.77
CA PHE A 433 -4.34 -46.18 36.70
C PHE A 433 -5.46 -45.14 36.43
N GLY A 434 -6.47 -45.37 35.57
CA GLY A 434 -6.93 -46.56 34.85
C GLY A 434 -8.05 -46.22 33.86
N THR A 435 -8.36 -47.20 33.03
CA THR A 435 -9.38 -47.30 31.97
C THR A 435 -10.82 -46.94 32.37
N ARG A 436 -11.60 -46.35 31.43
CA ARG A 436 -12.95 -46.83 31.07
C ARG A 436 -13.49 -46.19 29.77
N LEU A 437 -14.03 -47.06 28.93
CA LEU A 437 -14.89 -46.84 27.76
C LEU A 437 -16.34 -46.50 28.17
N ASN A 438 -16.99 -45.63 27.39
CA ASN A 438 -18.38 -45.73 26.86
C ASN A 438 -18.73 -44.38 26.20
N SER A 439 -18.94 -44.28 24.89
CA SER A 439 -20.12 -44.69 24.10
C SER A 439 -21.36 -43.81 24.31
N GLY A 440 -21.84 -43.20 23.22
CA GLY A 440 -23.28 -43.08 22.95
C GLY A 440 -23.91 -41.68 22.87
N LEU A 441 -24.58 -41.47 21.73
CA LEU A 441 -25.74 -40.58 21.44
C LEU A 441 -25.45 -39.07 21.28
N VAL A 442 -25.56 -38.48 20.09
CA VAL A 442 -26.77 -38.23 19.25
C VAL A 442 -27.88 -37.51 20.02
N ARG A 443 -28.06 -36.22 19.74
CA ARG A 443 -29.38 -35.62 19.46
C ARG A 443 -29.27 -34.22 18.85
N THR A 444 -30.07 -34.05 17.81
CA THR A 444 -30.50 -32.86 17.09
C THR A 444 -31.43 -31.98 17.93
N ASN A 445 -31.55 -30.69 17.55
CA ASN A 445 -32.76 -29.85 17.46
C ASN A 445 -32.26 -28.43 17.11
N GLU A 446 -32.47 -27.89 15.90
CA GLU A 446 -33.70 -27.27 15.37
C GLU A 446 -34.28 -26.13 16.23
N GLU A 447 -34.27 -24.95 15.60
CA GLU A 447 -35.20 -23.82 15.67
C GLU A 447 -35.46 -23.09 17.00
N LEU A 448 -35.27 -21.75 16.96
CA LEU A 448 -36.36 -20.81 17.22
C LEU A 448 -35.98 -19.39 16.77
N LEU A 449 -36.86 -18.85 15.93
CA LEU A 449 -37.02 -17.45 15.53
C LEU A 449 -37.64 -16.64 16.68
N GLU A 450 -37.12 -15.42 16.90
CA GLU A 450 -37.89 -14.17 17.02
C GLU A 450 -37.00 -12.97 16.69
#